data_AF-A0A9P0FG92-F1
#
_entry.id   AF-A0A9P0FG92-F1
#
_cell.length_a   1.000
_cell.length_b   1.000
_cell.length_c   1.000
_cell.angle_alpha   90.00
_cell.angle_beta   90.00
_cell.angle_gamma   90.00
#
_symmetry.space_group_name_H-M   'P 1'
#
loop_
_entity.id
_entity.type
_entity.pdbx_description
1 polymer ?
#
loop_
_entity_poly.entity_id
_entity_poly.type
_entity_poly.pdbx_seq_one_letter_code
_entity_poly.pdbx_strand_id
1 'polypeptide(L)'
;MLTVFLEFLEIHVWNQQDEPLARSKWIYPSSTSAVRPIRSSKGPLLSLPSTSIESSDELNDPSCVSDDDFISKNYFQPRPLNQNELSDVIRDLGLSKTSFKLLASWLKERHLITKETKVSYYRTREKNFVPFFAEEDDFVYCTDLSGLMTAMGLQRYDSNEWRLFIDSSKRSLKCVLLNNGNKLGSLPIAHSTKLKEEYPTIAIVLKKIKYNEHKWIICVDLKMVNFLLGQQSGYTKYPCFICLWDSRVKS
;
A
#
# COMPACT_ATOMS: atom_id res chain seq x y z
N MET A 1 0.57 3.13 -19.66
CA MET A 1 -0.14 2.38 -18.59
C MET A 1 0.60 2.42 -17.24
N LEU A 2 1.89 2.75 -17.28
CA LEU A 2 2.80 2.92 -16.13
C LEU A 2 2.32 3.89 -15.03
N THR A 3 1.80 5.07 -15.36
CA THR A 3 1.45 6.08 -14.34
C THR A 3 0.29 5.62 -13.45
N VAL A 4 -0.72 4.96 -14.03
CA VAL A 4 -1.85 4.37 -13.29
C VAL A 4 -1.38 3.16 -12.47
N PHE A 5 -0.43 2.38 -13.00
CA PHE A 5 0.16 1.23 -12.30
C PHE A 5 1.05 1.65 -11.11
N LEU A 6 1.80 2.73 -11.24
CA LEU A 6 2.58 3.33 -10.16
C LEU A 6 1.70 4.06 -9.13
N GLU A 7 0.55 4.61 -9.54
CA GLU A 7 -0.48 5.08 -8.60
C GLU A 7 -1.12 3.91 -7.82
N PHE A 8 -1.28 2.72 -8.44
CA PHE A 8 -1.72 1.50 -7.75
C PHE A 8 -0.68 0.98 -6.73
N LEU A 9 0.61 1.25 -6.97
CA LEU A 9 1.71 1.00 -6.04
C LEU A 9 1.55 1.75 -4.71
N GLU A 10 0.79 2.84 -4.70
CA GLU A 10 0.57 3.66 -3.50
C GLU A 10 -0.79 3.41 -2.82
N ILE A 11 -1.85 3.07 -3.57
CA ILE A 11 -3.18 2.83 -2.98
C ILE A 11 -3.20 1.58 -2.09
N HIS A 12 -2.46 0.52 -2.44
CA HIS A 12 -2.45 -0.73 -1.65
C HIS A 12 -1.39 -0.78 -0.54
N VAL A 13 -0.46 0.20 -0.51
CA VAL A 13 0.46 0.37 0.63
C VAL A 13 -0.20 1.19 1.75
N TRP A 14 -1.29 1.93 1.48
CA TRP A 14 -1.80 2.93 2.43
C TRP A 14 -3.31 2.93 2.73
N ASN A 15 -4.15 2.10 2.08
CA ASN A 15 -5.54 1.94 2.49
C ASN A 15 -5.77 0.59 3.19
N GLN A 16 -5.47 0.54 4.49
CA GLN A 16 -6.25 -0.24 5.45
C GLN A 16 -6.96 0.74 6.39
N GLN A 17 -8.01 1.37 5.89
CA GLN A 17 -9.08 1.89 6.74
C GLN A 17 -10.25 0.92 6.59
N ASP A 18 -10.45 0.12 7.64
CA ASP A 18 -11.69 -0.61 7.88
C ASP A 18 -12.79 0.44 8.15
N GLU A 19 -13.69 0.64 7.19
CA GLU A 19 -15.03 1.15 7.45
C GLU A 19 -15.82 0.06 8.22
N PRO A 20 -16.42 0.34 9.38
CA PRO A 20 -17.11 -0.67 10.17
C PRO A 20 -18.50 -0.91 9.59
N LEU A 21 -18.60 -1.67 8.51
CA LEU A 21 -19.85 -2.35 8.20
C LEU A 21 -20.01 -3.49 9.19
N ALA A 22 -20.96 -3.34 10.12
CA ALA A 22 -21.40 -4.35 11.06
C ALA A 22 -21.68 -5.68 10.33
N ARG A 23 -20.70 -6.58 10.34
CA ARG A 23 -20.84 -7.96 9.88
C ARG A 23 -20.53 -8.88 11.04
N SER A 24 -21.37 -9.89 11.21
CA SER A 24 -21.21 -10.93 12.22
C SER A 24 -19.77 -11.46 12.22
N LYS A 25 -19.21 -11.60 13.42
CA LYS A 25 -17.79 -11.89 13.65
C LYS A 25 -17.49 -13.34 13.25
N TRP A 26 -17.09 -13.56 12.00
CA TRP A 26 -16.56 -14.85 11.57
C TRP A 26 -15.21 -15.08 12.28
N ILE A 27 -15.15 -16.12 13.11
CA ILE A 27 -13.92 -16.54 13.80
C ILE A 27 -13.16 -17.46 12.85
N TYR A 28 -12.12 -16.95 12.22
CA TYR A 28 -11.22 -17.77 11.40
C TYR A 28 -10.16 -18.44 12.28
N PRO A 29 -9.80 -19.71 12.01
CA PRO A 29 -8.66 -20.34 12.66
C PRO A 29 -7.38 -19.57 12.33
N SER A 30 -6.53 -19.36 13.33
CA SER A 30 -5.24 -18.66 13.17
C SER A 30 -4.32 -19.47 12.27
N SER A 31 -4.09 -19.02 11.03
CA SER A 31 -3.02 -19.56 10.19
C SER A 31 -1.73 -18.75 10.43
N THR A 32 -0.60 -19.43 10.59
CA THR A 32 0.73 -18.80 10.70
C THR A 32 1.13 -18.05 9.42
N SER A 33 0.44 -18.29 8.30
CA SER A 33 0.70 -17.70 7.00
C SER A 33 -0.09 -16.42 6.71
N ALA A 34 -1.13 -16.11 7.50
CA ALA A 34 -2.02 -14.97 7.34
C ALA A 34 -2.14 -14.21 8.67
N VAL A 35 -1.20 -13.30 8.92
CA VAL A 35 -1.24 -12.41 10.08
C VAL A 35 -1.70 -11.03 9.61
N ARG A 36 -2.70 -10.45 10.29
CA ARG A 36 -3.12 -9.07 10.05
C ARG A 36 -1.91 -8.15 10.23
N PRO A 37 -1.78 -7.04 9.48
CA PRO A 37 -0.69 -6.10 9.71
C PRO A 37 -0.67 -5.66 11.16
N ILE A 38 0.47 -5.88 11.82
CA ILE A 38 0.68 -5.45 13.19
C ILE A 38 1.27 -4.05 13.11
N ARG A 39 0.59 -3.08 13.73
CA ARG A 39 1.10 -1.71 13.83
C ARG A 39 2.48 -1.75 14.49
N SER A 40 3.51 -1.32 13.77
CA SER A 40 4.87 -1.24 14.32
C SER A 40 4.86 -0.20 15.44
N SER A 41 5.07 -0.67 16.67
CA SER A 41 5.25 0.19 17.86
C SER A 41 6.67 0.79 17.95
N LYS A 42 7.54 0.53 16.97
CA LYS A 42 8.98 0.87 17.00
C LYS A 42 9.40 1.96 16.02
N GLY A 43 8.54 2.96 15.78
CA GLY A 43 8.97 4.30 15.36
C GLY A 43 8.94 5.24 16.56
N PRO A 44 9.72 6.34 16.61
CA PRO A 44 9.65 7.28 17.73
C PRO A 44 8.23 7.85 17.78
N LEU A 45 7.44 7.39 18.75
CA LEU A 45 6.22 8.06 19.15
C LEU A 45 6.64 9.44 19.64
N LEU A 46 6.32 10.48 18.88
CA LEU A 46 6.18 11.80 19.47
C LEU A 46 5.06 11.66 20.50
N SER A 47 5.43 11.69 21.78
CA SER A 47 4.47 11.70 22.88
C SER A 47 3.57 12.91 22.70
N LEU A 48 2.30 12.69 22.39
CA LEU A 48 1.29 13.72 22.56
C LEU A 48 1.27 14.10 24.05
N PRO A 49 1.29 15.39 24.41
CA PRO A 49 1.03 15.79 25.77
C PRO A 49 -0.38 15.31 26.13
N SER A 50 -0.48 14.54 27.20
CA SER A 50 -1.75 14.17 27.81
C SER A 50 -2.37 15.41 28.42
N THR A 51 -3.23 16.10 27.67
CA THR A 51 -4.13 17.10 28.22
C THR A 51 -5.41 16.39 28.64
N SER A 52 -5.47 16.01 29.91
CA SER A 52 -6.73 15.71 30.59
C SER A 52 -7.54 17.00 30.66
N ILE A 53 -8.53 17.15 29.78
CA ILE A 53 -9.55 18.19 29.91
C ILE A 53 -10.58 17.64 30.89
N GLU A 54 -10.43 17.96 32.16
CA GLU A 54 -11.55 17.94 33.10
C GLU A 54 -12.27 19.28 32.99
N SER A 55 -13.55 19.19 32.67
CA SER A 55 -14.50 20.29 32.65
C SER A 55 -14.90 20.66 34.07
N SER A 56 -14.71 21.90 34.46
CA SER A 56 -15.47 22.53 35.54
C SER A 56 -15.72 23.99 35.19
N ASP A 57 -16.99 24.29 34.96
CA ASP A 57 -17.54 25.64 34.84
C ASP A 57 -17.31 26.44 36.13
N GLU A 58 -16.89 27.69 36.02
CA GLU A 58 -17.57 28.82 36.67
C GLU A 58 -16.99 30.17 36.17
N LEU A 59 -17.91 31.06 35.78
CA LEU A 59 -17.65 32.43 35.33
C LEU A 59 -17.34 33.32 36.53
N ASN A 60 -16.22 34.05 36.51
CA ASN A 60 -16.12 35.42 37.02
C ASN A 60 -14.79 36.07 36.60
N ASP A 61 -14.89 37.21 35.92
CA ASP A 61 -13.83 38.19 35.60
C ASP A 61 -14.29 39.52 36.26
N PRO A 62 -13.47 40.56 36.52
CA PRO A 62 -12.02 40.72 36.34
C PRO A 62 -11.29 41.35 37.54
N SER A 63 -9.99 41.06 37.71
CA SER A 63 -9.08 42.04 38.28
C SER A 63 -7.65 41.82 37.81
N CYS A 64 -7.12 42.85 37.17
CA CYS A 64 -5.75 42.96 36.71
C CYS A 64 -4.76 42.90 37.88
N VAL A 65 -3.99 41.83 37.94
CA VAL A 65 -2.77 41.78 38.75
C VAL A 65 -1.67 41.21 37.86
N SER A 66 -0.64 42.02 37.63
CA SER A 66 0.59 41.60 36.96
C SER A 66 1.18 40.41 37.70
N ASP A 67 1.32 39.28 37.00
CA ASP A 67 2.23 38.22 37.40
C ASP A 67 3.47 38.26 36.48
N ASP A 68 4.59 38.56 37.12
CA ASP A 68 5.93 38.54 36.58
C ASP A 68 6.32 37.12 36.11
N ASP A 69 7.05 37.09 34.99
CA ASP A 69 8.00 36.04 34.60
C ASP A 69 7.48 34.61 34.35
N PHE A 70 6.54 34.44 33.41
CA PHE A 70 6.62 33.26 32.54
C PHE A 70 7.79 33.44 31.57
N ILE A 71 9.00 33.10 32.01
CA ILE A 71 10.14 32.94 31.09
C ILE A 71 9.80 31.79 30.15
N SER A 72 9.26 32.15 28.98
CA SER A 72 9.05 31.26 27.85
C SER A 72 10.42 30.83 27.32
N LYS A 73 11.01 29.83 27.97
CA LYS A 73 12.27 29.22 27.53
C LYS A 73 12.00 28.53 26.20
N ASN A 74 12.57 29.13 25.16
CA ASN A 74 12.54 28.77 23.75
C ASN A 74 11.21 29.02 23.03
N TYR A 75 11.10 30.21 22.43
CA TYR A 75 10.47 30.33 21.12
C TYR A 75 11.19 29.36 20.17
N PHE A 76 10.71 28.12 20.08
CA PHE A 76 11.05 27.25 18.97
C PHE A 76 10.59 28.00 17.73
N GLN A 77 11.54 28.59 17.00
CA GLN A 77 11.25 29.13 15.68
C GLN A 77 10.55 28.03 14.89
N PRO A 78 9.42 28.31 14.21
CA PRO A 78 8.71 27.30 13.45
C PRO A 78 9.67 26.66 12.46
N ARG A 79 10.00 25.39 12.68
CA ARG A 79 10.84 24.64 11.74
C ARG A 79 9.96 24.33 10.52
N PRO A 80 10.30 24.85 9.33
CA PRO A 80 9.56 24.53 8.13
C PRO A 80 9.72 23.06 7.79
N LEU A 81 8.62 22.40 7.41
CA LEU A 81 8.59 21.00 7.03
C LEU A 81 9.38 20.78 5.74
N ASN A 82 10.19 19.72 5.72
CA ASN A 82 10.81 19.25 4.47
C ASN A 82 9.85 18.34 3.68
N GLN A 83 10.27 17.92 2.48
CA GLN A 83 9.43 17.10 1.60
C GLN A 83 9.02 15.75 2.22
N ASN A 84 9.91 15.12 2.98
CA ASN A 84 9.66 13.82 3.60
C ASN A 84 8.69 13.95 4.78
N GLU A 85 8.92 14.92 5.66
CA GLU A 85 8.04 15.22 6.79
C GLU A 85 6.63 15.59 6.31
N LEU A 86 6.52 16.40 5.25
CA LEU A 86 5.24 16.70 4.63
C LEU A 86 4.57 15.44 4.06
N SER A 87 5.34 14.54 3.44
CA SER A 87 4.82 13.26 2.94
C SER A 87 4.37 12.30 4.05
N ASP A 88 5.06 12.28 5.19
CA ASP A 88 4.66 11.49 6.35
C ASP A 88 3.36 12.03 6.96
N VAL A 89 3.18 13.35 7.03
CA VAL A 89 1.91 13.96 7.49
C VAL A 89 0.73 13.56 6.61
N ILE A 90 0.89 13.56 5.27
CA ILE A 90 -0.17 13.12 4.34
C ILE A 90 -0.64 11.71 4.67
N ARG A 91 0.35 10.86 4.87
CA ARG A 91 0.22 9.43 5.02
C ARG A 91 -0.45 9.08 6.34
N ASP A 92 -0.02 9.72 7.41
CA ASP A 92 -0.55 9.48 8.76
C ASP A 92 -1.97 10.07 8.91
N LEU A 93 -2.30 11.13 8.16
CA LEU A 93 -3.64 11.72 8.10
C LEU A 93 -4.57 11.07 7.04
N GLY A 94 -4.06 10.18 6.19
CA GLY A 94 -4.85 9.53 5.14
C GLY A 94 -5.46 10.50 4.11
N LEU A 95 -4.78 11.61 3.79
CA LEU A 95 -5.36 12.66 2.95
C LEU A 95 -5.48 12.26 1.48
N SER A 96 -6.58 12.67 0.84
CA SER A 96 -6.72 12.56 -0.61
C SER A 96 -5.69 13.44 -1.35
N LYS A 97 -5.40 13.13 -2.62
CA LYS A 97 -4.50 13.93 -3.47
C LYS A 97 -4.92 15.40 -3.57
N THR A 98 -6.23 15.67 -3.56
CA THR A 98 -6.77 17.04 -3.66
C THR A 98 -6.62 17.76 -2.33
N SER A 99 -7.01 17.11 -1.22
CA SER A 99 -6.89 17.65 0.14
C SER A 99 -5.43 17.94 0.49
N PHE A 100 -4.51 17.06 0.09
CA PHE A 100 -3.07 17.29 0.25
C PHE A 100 -2.60 18.55 -0.48
N LYS A 101 -2.95 18.72 -1.76
CA LYS A 101 -2.53 19.90 -2.52
C LYS A 101 -3.00 21.19 -1.87
N LEU A 102 -4.24 21.20 -1.36
CA LEU A 102 -4.77 22.34 -0.62
C LEU A 102 -3.98 22.59 0.67
N LEU A 103 -3.74 21.55 1.48
CA LEU A 103 -2.96 21.65 2.71
C LEU A 103 -1.52 22.13 2.44
N ALA A 104 -0.84 21.54 1.46
CA ALA A 104 0.52 21.91 1.11
C ALA A 104 0.62 23.33 0.52
N SER A 105 -0.40 23.78 -0.22
CA SER A 105 -0.49 25.19 -0.67
C SER A 105 -0.64 26.13 0.53
N TRP A 106 -1.57 25.82 1.43
CA TRP A 106 -1.83 26.60 2.63
C TRP A 106 -0.61 26.69 3.56
N LEU A 107 0.08 25.57 3.78
CA LEU A 107 1.32 25.52 4.56
C LEU A 107 2.46 26.30 3.88
N LYS A 108 2.52 26.28 2.54
CA LYS A 108 3.51 27.03 1.75
C LYS A 108 3.28 28.55 1.83
N GLU A 109 2.02 28.99 1.75
CA GLU A 109 1.63 30.40 1.92
C GLU A 109 2.00 30.93 3.31
N ARG A 110 1.98 30.08 4.33
CA ARG A 110 2.37 30.42 5.71
C ARG A 110 3.86 30.23 6.00
N HIS A 111 4.69 29.94 4.98
CA HIS A 111 6.12 29.66 5.12
C HIS A 111 6.46 28.52 6.10
N LEU A 112 5.54 27.56 6.28
CA LEU A 112 5.71 26.40 7.17
C LEU A 112 6.33 25.18 6.46
N ILE A 113 6.79 25.36 5.22
CA ILE A 113 7.44 24.33 4.40
C ILE A 113 8.71 24.93 3.79
N THR A 114 9.76 24.15 3.63
CA THR A 114 11.02 24.57 3.00
C THR A 114 10.81 24.99 1.53
N LYS A 115 11.65 25.90 1.03
CA LYS A 115 11.57 26.43 -0.35
C LYS A 115 11.73 25.37 -1.44
N GLU A 116 12.41 24.27 -1.13
CA GLU A 116 12.68 23.16 -2.06
C GLU A 116 11.50 22.20 -2.21
N THR A 117 10.55 22.22 -1.26
CA THR A 117 9.42 21.30 -1.24
C THR A 117 8.39 21.65 -2.31
N LYS A 118 7.95 20.65 -3.05
CA LYS A 118 7.00 20.84 -4.16
C LYS A 118 5.61 20.40 -3.72
N VAL A 119 4.64 21.32 -3.78
CA VAL A 119 3.21 21.01 -3.58
C VAL A 119 2.72 19.94 -4.56
N SER A 120 3.29 19.91 -5.76
CA SER A 120 2.99 18.93 -6.80
C SER A 120 3.88 17.68 -6.77
N TYR A 121 4.71 17.48 -5.74
CA TYR A 121 5.68 16.39 -5.66
C TYR A 121 5.08 15.02 -5.99
N TYR A 122 3.89 14.74 -5.47
CA TYR A 122 3.14 13.51 -5.68
C TYR A 122 2.88 13.20 -7.16
N ARG A 123 2.73 14.21 -8.03
CA ARG A 123 2.50 14.02 -9.48
C ARG A 123 3.72 13.51 -10.25
N THR A 124 4.87 13.49 -9.61
CA THR A 124 6.15 13.16 -10.25
C THR A 124 6.97 12.17 -9.44
N ARG A 125 6.40 11.65 -8.34
CA ARG A 125 7.09 10.76 -7.41
C ARG A 125 7.42 9.42 -8.07
N GLU A 126 6.56 9.00 -8.99
CA GLU A 126 6.70 7.76 -9.75
C GLU A 126 7.88 7.79 -10.73
N LYS A 127 8.36 8.97 -11.13
CA LYS A 127 9.44 9.14 -12.12
C LYS A 127 10.72 8.41 -11.76
N ASN A 128 11.03 8.30 -10.46
CA ASN A 128 12.23 7.59 -10.00
C ASN A 128 12.14 6.08 -10.20
N PHE A 129 10.92 5.54 -10.33
CA PHE A 129 10.69 4.11 -10.49
C PHE A 129 10.43 3.70 -11.95
N VAL A 130 10.05 4.64 -12.81
CA VAL A 130 9.85 4.42 -14.26
C VAL A 130 10.97 3.59 -14.92
N PRO A 131 12.27 3.83 -14.65
CA PRO A 131 13.35 3.09 -15.31
C PRO A 131 13.37 1.57 -15.03
N PHE A 132 12.74 1.12 -13.93
CA PHE A 132 12.70 -0.30 -13.56
C PHE A 132 11.56 -1.07 -14.25
N PHE A 133 10.76 -0.41 -15.08
CA PHE A 133 9.63 -1.02 -15.76
C PHE A 133 9.74 -0.85 -17.28
N ALA A 134 9.27 -1.87 -17.99
CA ALA A 134 9.06 -1.82 -19.43
C ALA A 134 7.58 -2.05 -19.76
N GLU A 135 7.13 -1.52 -20.88
CA GLU A 135 5.78 -1.70 -21.43
C GLU A 135 5.90 -2.36 -22.81
N GLU A 136 5.21 -3.47 -23.00
CA GLU A 136 5.20 -4.26 -24.24
C GLU A 136 3.81 -4.89 -24.41
N ASP A 137 3.18 -4.74 -25.56
CA ASP A 137 1.86 -5.32 -25.88
C ASP A 137 0.80 -5.12 -24.78
N ASP A 138 0.62 -3.88 -24.30
CA ASP A 138 -0.32 -3.53 -23.22
C ASP A 138 -0.04 -4.24 -21.88
N PHE A 139 1.19 -4.71 -21.68
CA PHE A 139 1.68 -5.33 -20.46
C PHE A 139 2.88 -4.57 -19.92
N VAL A 140 2.74 -4.07 -18.69
CA VAL A 140 3.81 -3.42 -17.94
C VAL A 140 4.41 -4.44 -17.00
N TYR A 141 5.73 -4.54 -16.97
CA TYR A 141 6.45 -5.46 -16.08
C TYR A 141 7.77 -4.87 -15.58
N CYS A 142 8.18 -5.32 -14.40
CA CYS A 142 9.45 -4.95 -13.80
C CYS A 142 10.59 -5.69 -14.50
N THR A 143 11.58 -4.95 -14.98
CA THR A 143 12.78 -5.49 -15.67
C THR A 143 13.92 -5.77 -14.71
N ASP A 144 14.05 -4.95 -13.67
CA ASP A 144 15.06 -5.04 -12.62
C ASP A 144 14.42 -4.89 -11.23
N LEU A 145 14.09 -6.04 -10.64
CA LEU A 145 13.52 -6.11 -9.31
C LEU A 145 14.52 -5.72 -8.22
N SER A 146 15.80 -6.06 -8.38
CA SER A 146 16.83 -5.79 -7.37
C SER A 146 17.09 -4.29 -7.26
N GLY A 147 17.22 -3.61 -8.41
CA GLY A 147 17.33 -2.16 -8.47
C GLY A 147 16.09 -1.47 -7.91
N LEU A 148 14.89 -1.95 -8.24
CA LEU A 148 13.64 -1.43 -7.68
C LEU A 148 13.60 -1.55 -6.15
N MET A 149 13.92 -2.71 -5.60
CA MET A 149 13.95 -2.92 -4.13
C MET A 149 14.98 -2.00 -3.46
N THR A 150 16.16 -1.84 -4.06
CA THR A 150 17.21 -0.94 -3.57
C THR A 150 16.74 0.52 -3.59
N ALA A 151 16.09 0.95 -4.68
CA ALA A 151 15.54 2.29 -4.83
C ALA A 151 14.38 2.57 -3.83
N MET A 152 13.68 1.52 -3.41
CA MET A 152 12.66 1.57 -2.34
C MET A 152 13.26 1.57 -0.93
N GLY A 153 14.59 1.52 -0.80
CA GLY A 153 15.30 1.56 0.48
C GLY A 153 15.54 0.20 1.14
N LEU A 154 15.30 -0.92 0.43
CA LEU A 154 15.62 -2.26 0.93
C LEU A 154 17.09 -2.59 0.64
N GLN A 155 17.86 -2.84 1.70
CA GLN A 155 19.30 -3.12 1.58
C GLN A 155 19.60 -4.48 0.95
N ARG A 156 18.72 -5.46 1.14
CA ARG A 156 18.88 -6.81 0.60
C ARG A 156 17.53 -7.37 0.17
N TYR A 157 17.51 -7.96 -1.01
CA TYR A 157 16.38 -8.72 -1.52
C TYR A 157 16.64 -10.22 -1.33
N ASP A 158 15.67 -10.92 -0.73
CA ASP A 158 15.62 -12.38 -0.65
C ASP A 158 14.26 -12.84 -1.17
N SER A 159 14.25 -13.69 -2.20
CA SER A 159 13.00 -14.16 -2.80
C SER A 159 12.14 -14.98 -1.81
N ASN A 160 12.76 -15.65 -0.84
CA ASN A 160 12.03 -16.44 0.16
C ASN A 160 11.17 -15.60 1.10
N GLU A 161 11.44 -14.28 1.19
CA GLU A 161 10.65 -13.35 1.99
C GLU A 161 9.41 -12.82 1.26
N TRP A 162 9.19 -13.21 0.01
CA TRP A 162 8.09 -12.69 -0.81
C TRP A 162 7.24 -13.82 -1.42
N ARG A 163 5.96 -13.52 -1.60
CA ARG A 163 5.00 -14.36 -2.33
C ARG A 163 4.49 -13.60 -3.53
N LEU A 164 4.35 -14.29 -4.65
CA LEU A 164 3.78 -13.72 -5.87
C LEU A 164 2.28 -13.86 -5.82
N PHE A 165 1.57 -12.75 -5.68
CA PHE A 165 0.13 -12.71 -5.83
C PHE A 165 -0.26 -12.37 -7.27
N ILE A 166 -1.08 -13.22 -7.89
CA ILE A 166 -1.64 -12.98 -9.23
C ILE A 166 -3.14 -12.84 -9.09
N ASP A 167 -3.64 -11.65 -9.45
CA ASP A 167 -5.06 -11.37 -9.58
C ASP A 167 -5.37 -11.09 -11.05
N SER A 168 -6.21 -11.94 -11.64
CA SER A 168 -6.71 -11.74 -13.00
C SER A 168 -8.10 -11.13 -13.00
N SER A 169 -8.64 -10.82 -14.15
CA SER A 169 -10.06 -10.64 -14.39
C SER A 169 -10.32 -10.97 -15.86
N LYS A 170 -11.57 -10.83 -16.32
CA LYS A 170 -11.89 -10.99 -17.75
C LYS A 170 -11.13 -10.02 -18.67
N ARG A 171 -10.53 -8.96 -18.12
CA ARG A 171 -9.93 -7.86 -18.89
C ARG A 171 -8.70 -7.26 -18.21
N SER A 172 -8.13 -7.92 -17.23
CA SER A 172 -6.94 -7.39 -16.57
C SER A 172 -6.14 -8.48 -15.91
N LEU A 173 -4.86 -8.23 -15.73
CA LEU A 173 -3.98 -9.07 -14.94
C LEU A 173 -3.09 -8.19 -14.08
N LYS A 174 -2.91 -8.56 -12.83
CA LYS A 174 -2.07 -7.88 -11.84
C LYS A 174 -1.17 -8.90 -11.17
N CYS A 175 0.12 -8.59 -11.12
CA CYS A 175 1.12 -9.37 -10.39
C CYS A 175 1.72 -8.47 -9.31
N VAL A 176 1.62 -8.91 -8.07
CA VAL A 176 2.01 -8.14 -6.89
C VAL A 176 2.82 -9.04 -5.97
N LEU A 177 3.98 -8.60 -5.52
CA LEU A 177 4.75 -9.26 -4.48
C LEU A 177 4.22 -8.87 -3.11
N LEU A 178 3.98 -9.86 -2.27
CA LEU A 178 3.54 -9.71 -0.89
C LEU A 178 4.65 -10.15 0.05
N ASN A 179 5.05 -9.29 0.98
CA ASN A 179 6.09 -9.62 1.94
C ASN A 179 5.57 -10.56 3.04
N ASN A 180 6.36 -11.56 3.38
CA ASN A 180 6.03 -12.54 4.40
C ASN A 180 5.87 -11.87 5.78
N GLY A 181 4.71 -12.08 6.39
CA GLY A 181 4.37 -11.46 7.67
C GLY A 181 3.96 -9.99 7.56
N ASN A 182 3.70 -9.48 6.35
CA ASN A 182 3.16 -8.14 6.08
C ASN A 182 3.98 -7.02 6.76
N LYS A 183 5.30 -7.20 6.86
CA LYS A 183 6.20 -6.18 7.45
C LYS A 183 6.46 -5.04 6.47
N LEU A 184 6.48 -5.37 5.18
CA LEU A 184 6.63 -4.43 4.08
C LEU A 184 5.34 -4.34 3.28
N GLY A 185 5.16 -3.21 2.61
CA GLY A 185 4.04 -3.00 1.69
C GLY A 185 4.09 -3.97 0.51
N SER A 186 2.93 -4.17 -0.12
CA SER A 186 2.82 -4.93 -1.37
C SER A 186 3.52 -4.19 -2.51
N LEU A 187 4.26 -4.92 -3.35
CA LEU A 187 4.98 -4.36 -4.49
C LEU A 187 4.42 -4.89 -5.82
N PRO A 188 3.65 -4.09 -6.59
CA PRO A 188 3.26 -4.42 -7.95
C PRO A 188 4.49 -4.57 -8.83
N ILE A 189 4.58 -5.70 -9.52
CA ILE A 189 5.68 -6.01 -10.45
C ILE A 189 5.20 -6.19 -11.89
N ALA A 190 3.91 -6.43 -12.11
CA ALA A 190 3.36 -6.47 -13.45
C ALA A 190 1.87 -6.12 -13.50
N HIS A 191 1.41 -5.58 -14.64
CA HIS A 191 0.01 -5.25 -14.87
C HIS A 191 -0.34 -5.17 -16.35
N SER A 192 -1.56 -5.59 -16.69
CA SER A 192 -2.21 -5.30 -17.97
C SER A 192 -3.69 -5.05 -17.78
N THR A 193 -4.26 -4.22 -18.66
CA THR A 193 -5.70 -3.95 -18.78
C THR A 193 -6.34 -4.63 -20.01
N LYS A 194 -5.60 -5.50 -20.69
CA LYS A 194 -6.04 -6.17 -21.92
C LYS A 194 -5.88 -7.68 -21.85
N LEU A 195 -4.85 -8.14 -21.13
CA LEU A 195 -4.59 -9.55 -20.94
C LEU A 195 -5.70 -10.22 -20.11
N LYS A 196 -6.05 -11.42 -20.56
CA LYS A 196 -7.03 -12.30 -19.91
C LYS A 196 -6.31 -13.41 -19.17
N GLU A 197 -7.09 -14.07 -18.34
CA GLU A 197 -6.72 -15.31 -17.67
C GLU A 197 -6.71 -16.48 -18.66
N GLU A 198 -5.61 -16.61 -19.40
CA GLU A 198 -5.35 -17.71 -20.33
C GLU A 198 -3.97 -18.30 -20.04
N TYR A 199 -3.81 -19.62 -20.21
CA TYR A 199 -2.56 -20.33 -19.92
C TYR A 199 -1.35 -19.75 -20.67
N PRO A 200 -1.42 -19.48 -21.99
CA PRO A 200 -0.30 -18.86 -22.69
C PRO A 200 0.03 -17.46 -22.13
N THR A 201 -0.98 -16.70 -21.74
CA THR A 201 -0.81 -15.37 -21.15
C THR A 201 -0.09 -15.44 -19.80
N ILE A 202 -0.51 -16.34 -18.91
CA ILE A 202 0.17 -16.53 -17.62
C ILE A 202 1.61 -17.01 -17.82
N ALA A 203 1.88 -17.89 -18.79
CA ALA A 203 3.24 -18.32 -19.11
C ALA A 203 4.13 -17.16 -19.58
N ILE A 204 3.61 -16.27 -20.43
CA ILE A 204 4.31 -15.05 -20.87
C ILE A 204 4.61 -14.15 -19.66
N VAL A 205 3.63 -13.96 -18.79
CA VAL A 205 3.77 -13.12 -17.58
C VAL A 205 4.85 -13.64 -16.66
N LEU A 206 4.82 -14.95 -16.32
CA LEU A 206 5.82 -15.59 -15.48
C LEU A 206 7.24 -15.52 -16.09
N LYS A 207 7.33 -15.61 -17.42
CA LYS A 207 8.61 -15.44 -18.14
C LYS A 207 9.13 -14.01 -18.02
N LYS A 208 8.27 -13.00 -18.24
CA LYS A 208 8.65 -11.58 -18.21
C LYS A 208 9.09 -11.11 -16.83
N ILE A 209 8.46 -11.60 -15.75
CA ILE A 209 8.87 -11.32 -14.37
C ILE A 209 10.02 -12.22 -13.87
N LYS A 210 10.63 -13.00 -14.76
CA LYS A 210 11.75 -13.91 -14.46
C LYS A 210 11.48 -14.86 -13.29
N TYR A 211 10.26 -15.42 -13.21
CA TYR A 211 9.82 -16.25 -12.08
C TYR A 211 10.81 -17.38 -11.74
N ASN A 212 11.44 -17.99 -12.74
CA ASN A 212 12.39 -19.09 -12.54
C ASN A 212 13.63 -18.72 -11.70
N GLU A 213 14.01 -17.45 -11.68
CA GLU A 213 15.13 -16.94 -10.88
C GLU A 213 14.74 -16.82 -9.40
N HIS A 214 13.48 -16.47 -9.13
CA HIS A 214 13.01 -16.12 -7.80
C HIS A 214 12.28 -17.26 -7.08
N LYS A 215 11.54 -18.08 -7.83
CA LYS A 215 10.74 -19.22 -7.34
C LYS A 215 9.82 -18.87 -6.18
N TRP A 216 9.18 -17.69 -6.24
CA TRP A 216 8.24 -17.26 -5.21
C TRP A 216 7.12 -18.27 -5.02
N ILE A 217 6.62 -18.37 -3.79
CA ILE A 217 5.35 -19.06 -3.57
C ILE A 217 4.25 -18.27 -4.28
N ILE A 218 3.52 -18.93 -5.18
CA ILE A 218 2.42 -18.31 -5.91
C ILE A 218 1.16 -18.34 -5.03
N CYS A 219 0.57 -17.18 -4.83
CA CYS A 219 -0.75 -16.98 -4.27
C CYS A 219 -1.67 -16.50 -5.39
N VAL A 220 -2.81 -17.17 -5.53
CA VAL A 220 -3.81 -16.85 -6.55
C VAL A 220 -5.17 -16.80 -5.88
N ASP A 221 -6.06 -15.98 -6.44
CA ASP A 221 -7.44 -15.99 -5.99
C ASP A 221 -8.16 -17.28 -6.42
N LEU A 222 -9.31 -17.56 -5.81
CA LEU A 222 -10.00 -18.83 -6.03
C LEU A 222 -10.38 -19.05 -7.51
N LYS A 223 -10.67 -17.98 -8.26
CA LYS A 223 -11.00 -18.10 -9.69
C LYS A 223 -9.78 -18.61 -10.49
N MET A 224 -8.59 -18.07 -10.20
CA MET A 224 -7.32 -18.49 -10.80
C MET A 224 -6.96 -19.91 -10.41
N VAL A 225 -7.24 -20.34 -9.17
CA VAL A 225 -7.09 -21.75 -8.77
C VAL A 225 -7.96 -22.65 -9.65
N ASN A 226 -9.25 -22.34 -9.80
CA ASN A 226 -10.17 -23.14 -10.59
C ASN A 226 -9.73 -23.19 -12.07
N PHE A 227 -9.28 -22.07 -12.61
CA PHE A 227 -8.73 -21.97 -13.97
C PHE A 227 -7.51 -22.86 -14.17
N LEU A 228 -6.52 -22.76 -13.27
CA LEU A 228 -5.26 -23.52 -13.32
C LEU A 228 -5.46 -25.03 -13.09
N LEU A 229 -6.53 -25.42 -12.40
CA LEU A 229 -6.92 -26.83 -12.21
C LEU A 229 -7.86 -27.35 -13.30
N GLY A 230 -8.26 -26.51 -14.26
CA GLY A 230 -9.20 -26.90 -15.32
C GLY A 230 -10.62 -27.21 -14.82
N GLN A 231 -11.01 -26.67 -13.67
CA GLN A 231 -12.34 -26.85 -13.10
C GLN A 231 -13.39 -26.07 -13.91
N GLN A 232 -14.62 -26.60 -13.96
CA GLN A 232 -15.72 -25.97 -14.69
C GLN A 232 -16.01 -24.57 -14.14
N SER A 233 -16.06 -23.58 -15.04
CA SER A 233 -16.53 -22.23 -14.73
C SER A 233 -18.04 -22.25 -14.45
N GLY A 234 -18.48 -21.57 -13.39
CA GLY A 234 -19.90 -21.46 -13.02
C GLY A 234 -20.10 -21.55 -11.52
N TYR A 235 -21.37 -21.50 -11.07
CA TYR A 235 -21.73 -21.80 -9.68
C TYR A 235 -21.70 -23.32 -9.47
N THR A 236 -20.49 -23.89 -9.36
CA THR A 236 -20.34 -25.26 -8.87
C THR A 236 -20.75 -25.27 -7.40
N LYS A 237 -21.80 -26.04 -7.09
CA LYS A 237 -22.39 -26.10 -5.75
C LYS A 237 -21.39 -26.57 -4.68
N TYR A 238 -20.36 -27.31 -5.10
CA TYR A 238 -19.27 -27.83 -4.26
C TYR A 238 -17.94 -27.91 -5.05
N PRO A 239 -17.15 -26.83 -5.14
CA PRO A 239 -15.84 -26.90 -5.77
C PRO A 239 -14.87 -27.61 -4.81
N CYS A 240 -14.62 -28.91 -5.02
CA CYS A 240 -13.53 -29.58 -4.31
C CYS A 240 -12.21 -29.36 -5.07
N PHE A 241 -11.34 -28.48 -4.56
CA PHE A 241 -10.00 -28.22 -5.11
C PHE A 241 -8.95 -29.25 -4.66
N ILE A 242 -9.31 -30.14 -3.73
CA ILE A 242 -8.45 -31.23 -3.22
C ILE A 242 -8.74 -32.55 -3.94
N CYS A 243 -9.91 -32.67 -4.58
CA CYS A 243 -10.38 -33.87 -5.24
C CYS A 243 -10.14 -33.73 -6.76
N LEU A 244 -9.65 -34.79 -7.41
CA LEU A 244 -9.70 -34.92 -8.86
C LEU A 244 -11.17 -34.97 -9.29
N TRP A 245 -11.71 -33.84 -9.73
CA TRP A 245 -13.06 -33.77 -10.26
C TRP A 245 -13.04 -34.15 -11.74
N ASP A 246 -13.49 -35.36 -12.06
CA ASP A 246 -13.75 -35.73 -13.45
C ASP A 246 -15.01 -35.02 -13.93
N SER A 247 -14.82 -33.84 -14.51
CA SER A 247 -15.89 -32.99 -15.05
C SER A 247 -16.59 -33.57 -16.29
N ARG A 248 -16.22 -34.79 -16.73
CA ARG A 248 -16.74 -35.45 -17.93
C ARG A 248 -17.66 -36.65 -17.66
N VAL A 249 -18.04 -36.91 -16.42
CA VAL A 249 -19.12 -37.87 -16.14
C VAL A 249 -20.44 -37.26 -16.63
N LYS A 250 -20.87 -37.65 -17.82
CA LYS A 250 -22.21 -37.37 -18.35
C LYS A 250 -23.22 -38.11 -17.48
N SER A 251 -24.18 -37.38 -16.88
CA SER A 251 -25.39 -37.97 -16.30
C SER A 251 -26.33 -38.46 -17.39
#